data_AF-A0A959QU58-F1
#
_entry.id   AF-A0A959QU58-F1
#
_cell.length_a   1.000
_cell.length_b   1.000
_cell.length_c   1.000
_cell.angle_alpha   90.00
_cell.angle_beta   90.00
_cell.angle_gamma   90.00
#
_symmetry.space_group_name_H-M   'P 1'
#
loop_
_entity.id
_entity.type
_entity.pdbx_description
1 polymer ?
#
loop_
_entity_poly.entity_id
_entity_poly.type
_entity_poly.pdbx_seq_one_letter_code
_entity_poly.pdbx_strand_id
1 'polypeptide(L)'
;MPANRNALIRYKTIDNCLRNRQRKWTLEMLMDKVSDALYEYEGIDKGISRRTIQGDIQMMRSDKLGYNAPIIIVEKKYYIYEDAE
;
A
#
# COMPACT_ATOMS: atom_id res chain seq x y z
N MET A 1 5.95 -18.19 8.96
CA MET A 1 5.37 -17.58 7.74
C MET A 1 6.49 -16.92 6.94
N PRO A 2 6.64 -17.19 5.64
CA PRO A 2 7.64 -16.48 4.84
C PRO A 2 7.19 -15.02 4.67
N ALA A 3 8.03 -14.08 5.12
CA ALA A 3 7.73 -12.64 5.11
C ALA A 3 7.34 -12.08 3.72
N ASN A 4 7.75 -12.77 2.64
CA ASN A 4 7.46 -12.39 1.26
C ASN A 4 5.99 -12.49 0.86
N ARG A 5 5.23 -13.49 1.33
CA ARG A 5 3.81 -13.63 0.91
C ARG A 5 2.96 -12.48 1.43
N ASN A 6 3.14 -12.14 2.71
CA ASN A 6 2.46 -11.01 3.32
C ASN A 6 2.85 -9.72 2.58
N ALA A 7 4.13 -9.50 2.28
CA ALA A 7 4.57 -8.31 1.55
C ALA A 7 3.87 -8.15 0.20
N LEU A 8 3.76 -9.24 -0.57
CA LEU A 8 3.07 -9.23 -1.87
C LEU A 8 1.59 -8.86 -1.74
N ILE A 9 0.88 -9.41 -0.75
CA ILE A 9 -0.53 -9.05 -0.48
C ILE A 9 -0.64 -7.55 -0.21
N ARG A 10 0.23 -7.02 0.66
CA ARG A 10 0.21 -5.58 0.99
C ARG A 10 0.48 -4.71 -0.24
N TYR A 11 1.49 -5.03 -1.04
CA TYR A 11 1.83 -4.25 -2.24
C TYR A 11 0.69 -4.25 -3.26
N LYS A 12 0.10 -5.43 -3.52
CA LYS A 12 -1.03 -5.55 -4.46
C LYS A 12 -2.25 -4.78 -3.96
N THR A 13 -2.54 -4.83 -2.67
CA THR A 13 -3.66 -4.07 -2.08
C THR A 13 -3.42 -2.56 -2.16
N ILE A 14 -2.21 -2.09 -1.87
CA ILE A 14 -1.86 -0.67 -1.99
C ILE A 14 -1.98 -0.22 -3.46
N ASP A 15 -1.44 -0.98 -4.41
CA ASP A 15 -1.53 -0.70 -5.85
C ASP A 15 -3.00 -0.60 -6.32
N ASN A 16 -3.84 -1.57 -5.94
CA ASN A 16 -5.27 -1.53 -6.25
C ASN A 16 -5.98 -0.30 -5.68
N CYS A 17 -5.65 0.09 -4.45
CA CYS A 17 -6.20 1.31 -3.86
C CYS A 17 -5.80 2.53 -4.69
N LEU A 18 -4.50 2.72 -4.93
CA LEU A 18 -3.99 3.91 -5.58
C LEU A 18 -4.38 4.04 -7.07
N ARG A 19 -4.68 2.92 -7.75
CA ARG A 19 -5.29 2.93 -9.10
C ARG A 19 -6.73 3.45 -9.08
N ASN A 20 -7.46 3.28 -7.99
CA ASN A 20 -8.81 3.83 -7.86
C ASN A 20 -8.76 5.33 -7.54
N ARG A 21 -8.72 6.15 -8.61
CA ARG A 21 -8.70 7.62 -8.54
C ARG A 21 -10.04 8.27 -8.20
N GLN A 22 -11.14 7.51 -8.17
CA GLN A 22 -12.44 8.03 -7.74
C GLN A 22 -12.51 8.29 -6.22
N ARG A 23 -11.50 7.80 -5.48
CA ARG A 23 -11.39 7.95 -4.03
C ARG A 23 -10.03 8.55 -3.66
N LYS A 24 -10.02 9.46 -2.68
CA LYS A 24 -8.78 9.92 -2.05
C LYS A 24 -8.36 8.92 -0.96
N TRP A 25 -7.09 8.53 -0.94
CA TRP A 25 -6.58 7.51 0.00
C TRP A 25 -5.70 8.13 1.07
N THR A 26 -6.12 8.04 2.34
CA THR A 26 -5.28 8.39 3.48
C THR A 26 -4.44 7.19 3.91
N LEU A 27 -3.41 7.44 4.73
CA LEU A 27 -2.61 6.35 5.30
C LEU A 27 -3.47 5.36 6.09
N GLU A 28 -4.41 5.86 6.89
CA GLU A 28 -5.34 5.05 7.70
C GLU A 28 -6.20 4.15 6.81
N MET A 29 -6.75 4.69 5.72
CA MET A 29 -7.57 3.89 4.80
C MET A 29 -6.78 2.79 4.10
N LEU A 30 -5.51 3.06 3.77
CA LEU A 30 -4.61 2.03 3.22
C LEU A 30 -4.32 0.96 4.28
N MET A 31 -4.13 1.34 5.55
CA MET A 31 -3.95 0.38 6.65
C MET A 31 -5.18 -0.51 6.81
N ASP A 32 -6.38 0.06 6.79
CA ASP A 32 -7.63 -0.69 6.91
C ASP A 32 -7.76 -1.69 5.77
N LYS A 33 -7.57 -1.24 4.52
CA LYS A 33 -7.65 -2.13 3.35
C LYS A 33 -6.61 -3.23 3.33
N VAL A 34 -5.40 -2.93 3.78
CA VAL A 34 -4.36 -3.95 3.89
C VAL A 34 -4.65 -4.92 5.04
N SER A 35 -5.22 -4.46 6.15
CA SER A 35 -5.64 -5.33 7.25
C SER A 35 -6.76 -6.27 6.81
N ASP A 36 -7.78 -5.75 6.11
CA ASP A 36 -8.87 -6.54 5.52
C ASP A 36 -8.30 -7.66 4.61
N ALA A 37 -7.38 -7.30 3.72
CA ALA A 37 -6.76 -8.26 2.81
C ALA A 37 -5.92 -9.32 3.55
N LEU A 38 -5.13 -8.92 4.56
CA LEU A 38 -4.33 -9.88 5.33
C LEU A 38 -5.21 -10.85 6.13
N TYR A 39 -6.36 -10.39 6.62
CA TYR A 39 -7.37 -11.26 7.23
C TYR A 39 -7.97 -12.24 6.21
N GLU A 40 -8.37 -11.76 5.04
CA GLU A 40 -8.99 -12.59 3.99
C GLU A 40 -8.04 -13.67 3.44
N TYR A 41 -6.77 -13.32 3.17
CA TYR A 41 -5.82 -14.23 2.53
C TYR A 41 -5.04 -15.12 3.51
N GLU A 42 -4.78 -14.64 4.74
CA GLU A 42 -3.90 -15.32 5.71
C GLU A 42 -4.54 -15.52 7.10
N GLY A 43 -5.76 -15.03 7.33
CA GLY A 43 -6.41 -15.09 8.66
C GLY A 43 -5.75 -14.19 9.71
N ILE A 44 -4.99 -13.18 9.30
CA ILE A 44 -4.26 -12.30 10.22
C ILE A 44 -5.17 -11.16 10.71
N ASP A 45 -5.59 -11.23 11.97
CA ASP A 45 -6.43 -10.24 12.66
C ASP A 45 -5.63 -9.16 13.42
N LYS A 46 -4.30 -9.27 13.51
CA LYS A 46 -3.49 -8.33 14.31
C LYS A 46 -3.44 -6.88 13.77
N GLY A 47 -4.14 -6.58 12.68
CA GLY A 47 -4.06 -5.32 11.96
C GLY A 47 -2.64 -5.04 11.45
N ILE A 48 -2.46 -3.86 10.86
CA ILE A 48 -1.15 -3.42 10.37
C ILE A 48 -0.74 -2.08 10.95
N SER A 49 0.56 -1.92 11.25
CA SER A 49 1.09 -0.67 11.78
C SER A 49 1.26 0.39 10.68
N ARG A 50 1.15 1.67 11.08
CA ARG A 50 1.49 2.83 10.22
C ARG A 50 2.88 2.71 9.62
N ARG A 51 3.86 2.32 10.46
CA ARG A 51 5.26 2.16 10.05
C ARG A 51 5.41 1.12 8.94
N THR A 52 4.66 0.03 8.99
CA THR A 52 4.70 -1.02 7.96
C THR A 52 4.19 -0.48 6.63
N ILE A 53 3.02 0.16 6.59
CA ILE A 53 2.47 0.74 5.35
C ILE A 53 3.38 1.81 4.76
N GLN A 54 3.94 2.70 5.59
CA GLN A 54 4.90 3.70 5.12
C GLN A 54 6.17 3.05 4.54
N GLY A 55 6.67 2.00 5.17
CA GLY A 55 7.79 1.21 4.65
C GLY A 55 7.46 0.52 3.34
N ASP A 56 6.26 -0.03 3.19
CA ASP A 56 5.79 -0.65 1.96
C ASP A 56 5.68 0.36 0.82
N ILE A 57 5.11 1.54 1.08
CA ILE A 57 5.04 2.63 0.08
C ILE A 57 6.44 3.09 -0.33
N GLN A 58 7.36 3.24 0.63
CA GLN A 58 8.75 3.58 0.34
C GLN A 58 9.43 2.50 -0.51
N MET A 59 9.13 1.23 -0.25
CA MET A 59 9.64 0.11 -1.02
C MET A 59 9.10 0.12 -2.46
N MET A 60 7.80 0.38 -2.63
CA MET A 60 7.15 0.46 -3.95
C MET A 60 7.68 1.64 -4.80
N ARG A 61 8.04 2.76 -4.15
CA ARG A 61 8.70 3.90 -4.80
C ARG A 61 10.14 3.63 -5.24
N SER A 62 10.80 2.65 -4.61
CA SER A 62 12.21 2.37 -4.86
C SER A 62 12.42 1.47 -6.09
N ASP A 63 13.65 1.50 -6.60
CA ASP A 63 14.14 0.68 -7.71
C ASP A 63 14.31 -0.80 -7.35
N LYS A 64 14.36 -1.12 -6.05
CA LYS A 64 14.62 -2.46 -5.52
C LYS A 64 13.59 -3.52 -5.92
N LEU A 65 12.34 -3.14 -6.25
CA LEU A 65 11.32 -4.07 -6.75
C LEU A 65 11.17 -4.02 -8.28
N GLY A 66 11.91 -3.15 -8.97
CA GLY A 66 11.81 -2.95 -10.42
C GLY A 66 10.56 -2.19 -10.90
N TYR A 67 9.67 -1.76 -9.99
CA TYR A 67 8.44 -1.03 -10.36
C TYR A 67 8.60 0.49 -10.41
N ASN A 68 9.42 1.09 -9.53
CA ASN A 68 9.55 2.56 -9.40
C ASN A 68 8.21 3.28 -9.39
N ALA A 69 7.27 2.84 -8.55
CA ALA A 69 5.90 3.31 -8.58
C ALA A 69 5.83 4.82 -8.24
N PRO A 70 5.22 5.67 -9.08
CA PRO A 70 5.25 7.13 -8.94
C PRO A 70 4.20 7.60 -7.91
N ILE A 71 4.34 7.16 -6.66
CA ILE A 71 3.39 7.48 -5.59
C ILE A 71 3.74 8.85 -5.02
N ILE A 72 2.83 9.81 -5.04
CA ILE A 72 3.02 11.15 -4.43
C ILE A 72 2.00 11.39 -3.31
N ILE A 73 2.25 12.43 -2.50
CA ILE A 73 1.32 12.88 -1.45
C ILE A 73 0.76 14.24 -1.84
N VAL A 74 -0.56 14.32 -1.98
CA VAL A 74 -1.29 15.57 -2.25
C VAL A 74 -2.03 16.04 -1.00
N GLU A 75 -2.21 17.36 -0.87
CA GLU A 75 -2.84 18.01 0.29
C GLU A 75 -2.25 17.54 1.65
N LYS A 76 -0.96 17.20 1.67
CA LYS A 76 -0.21 16.69 2.85
C LYS A 76 -0.78 15.41 3.48
N LYS A 77 -1.73 14.74 2.83
CA LYS A 77 -2.48 13.62 3.44
C LYS A 77 -2.79 12.47 2.50
N TYR A 78 -3.09 12.75 1.24
CA TYR A 78 -3.63 11.75 0.33
C TYR A 78 -2.55 11.17 -0.57
N TYR A 79 -2.47 9.85 -0.62
CA TYR A 79 -1.57 9.11 -1.49
C TYR A 79 -2.27 8.87 -2.83
N ILE A 80 -1.57 9.14 -3.92
CA ILE A 80 -2.04 8.89 -5.29
C ILE A 80 -0.86 8.42 -6.16
N TYR A 81 -1.17 7.81 -7.30
CA TYR A 81 -0.20 7.75 -8.40
C TYR A 81 -0.18 9.09 -9.14
N GLU A 82 1.01 9.68 -9.25
CA GLU A 82 1.30 10.71 -10.26
C GLU A 82 1.11 10.07 -11.64
N ASP A 83 0.47 10.80 -12.56
CA ASP A 83 0.37 10.35 -13.93
C ASP A 83 1.80 10.29 -14.50
N ALA A 84 2.22 9.09 -14.91
CA ALA A 84 3.42 8.95 -15.72
C ALA A 84 3.07 9.55 -17.09
N GLU A 85 3.78 10.60 -17.49
CA GLU A 85 3.82 11.03 -18.89
C GLU A 85 4.24 9.88 -19.82
#